data_AF-A0A367Q386-F1
#
_entry.id   AF-A0A367Q386-F1
#
_cell.length_a   1.000
_cell.length_b   1.000
_cell.length_c   1.000
_cell.angle_alpha   90.00
_cell.angle_beta   90.00
_cell.angle_gamma   90.00
#
_symmetry.space_group_name_H-M   'P 1'
#
loop_
_entity.id
_entity.type
_entity.pdbx_description
1 polymer ?
#
loop_
_entity_poly.entity_id
_entity_poly.type
_entity_poly.pdbx_seq_one_letter_code
_entity_poly.pdbx_strand_id
1 'polypeptide(L)'
;MNQCSVSSSVVKEKASELGFHKIGIAAVDKVDVTEAQRLKAWLALGYHADMEWMSNPKRQDIRLVMPEVRSLVCVALNYYTPYQRPQGEEYGKISRYGWGRDYHKIMHKKLKQLATWLESLDQSVRAIYYADTGPVQDKVWAQKAGIGWIAKNGNVITREYGSWVFLGEVLTNLELESDRPHTEHCGSCTRCLEACPTGAITQPFVVDANRCIAYHTIENRAEELPQTLTPHLQGWVAGCDICQDVCPWNQRFAKTTDIPEFAPYPQNLAPQLLELAQISDGEWDKRFPASALRRIKPEMLRRNAQANLDASRRKMTQKVIIFDFDGTIADTVDALVSIANRLAVDFGYIQITPDQLALLKNLTSREIIKYSGVSLFKIPFLVKKVKGELKNKIPELKPIPGIKEALIELQAQGYKLGIITSNSQENVTEFLKINNLNYLFDFIYSGITIFGKKTIINNLLKQKQLKPQDVIYVGDETRDIEASKKANIQVIAVTWGFNSPEVLAKQNPDYLIHRPSELLEVMK
;
A
#
# COMPACT_ATOMS: atom_id res chain seq x y z
N MET A 1 -53.33 -18.32 -26.98
CA MET A 1 -51.96 -18.74 -27.39
C MET A 1 -51.41 -19.54 -26.22
N ASN A 2 -51.15 -20.84 -26.42
CA ASN A 2 -50.54 -21.66 -25.37
C ASN A 2 -49.14 -21.10 -25.11
N GLN A 3 -48.92 -20.54 -23.92
CA GLN A 3 -47.58 -20.15 -23.46
C GLN A 3 -46.72 -21.43 -23.45
N CYS A 4 -45.56 -21.39 -24.09
CA CYS A 4 -44.58 -22.47 -23.98
C CYS A 4 -44.26 -22.71 -22.50
N SER A 5 -44.60 -23.89 -21.98
CA SER A 5 -44.38 -24.23 -20.57
C SER A 5 -43.13 -25.09 -20.44
N VAL A 6 -41.99 -24.46 -20.14
CA VAL A 6 -40.77 -25.14 -19.68
C VAL A 6 -40.57 -24.86 -18.19
N SER A 7 -40.20 -25.87 -17.41
CA SER A 7 -39.94 -25.66 -15.98
C SER A 7 -38.57 -25.05 -15.74
N SER A 8 -38.43 -24.29 -14.65
CA SER A 8 -37.12 -23.79 -14.16
C SER A 8 -36.08 -24.88 -14.00
N SER A 9 -36.49 -26.09 -13.59
CA SER A 9 -35.59 -27.23 -13.42
C SER A 9 -34.96 -27.67 -14.73
N VAL A 10 -35.73 -27.77 -15.82
CA VAL A 10 -35.25 -28.19 -17.14
C VAL A 10 -34.28 -27.15 -17.71
N VAL A 11 -34.57 -25.86 -17.51
CA VAL A 11 -33.65 -24.78 -17.93
C VAL A 11 -32.32 -24.84 -17.19
N LYS A 12 -32.35 -25.10 -15.88
CA LYS A 12 -31.14 -25.26 -15.05
C LYS A 12 -30.34 -26.49 -15.44
N GLU A 13 -31.00 -27.61 -15.70
CA GLU A 13 -30.36 -28.84 -16.18
C GLU A 13 -29.67 -28.59 -17.51
N LYS A 14 -30.34 -27.94 -18.47
CA LYS A 14 -29.72 -27.56 -19.74
C LYS A 14 -28.48 -26.69 -19.56
N ALA A 15 -28.56 -25.66 -18.72
CA ALA A 15 -27.42 -24.80 -18.44
C ALA A 15 -26.27 -25.57 -17.76
N SER A 16 -26.58 -26.54 -16.89
CA SER A 16 -25.59 -27.45 -16.29
C SER A 16 -24.92 -28.34 -17.35
N GLU A 17 -25.67 -28.92 -18.30
CA GLU A 17 -25.13 -29.71 -19.41
C GLU A 17 -24.17 -28.90 -20.29
N LEU A 18 -24.44 -27.59 -20.46
CA LEU A 18 -23.57 -26.66 -21.17
C LEU A 18 -22.29 -26.33 -20.38
N GLY A 19 -22.16 -26.84 -19.15
CA GLY A 19 -20.97 -26.77 -18.31
C GLY A 19 -20.87 -25.49 -17.47
N PHE A 20 -21.99 -24.88 -17.10
CA PHE A 20 -21.99 -23.83 -16.07
C PHE A 20 -21.92 -24.47 -14.67
N HIS A 21 -21.13 -23.87 -13.78
CA HIS A 21 -20.87 -24.41 -12.45
C HIS A 21 -21.97 -24.06 -11.43
N LYS A 22 -22.65 -22.94 -11.65
CA LYS A 22 -23.79 -22.52 -10.84
C LYS A 22 -24.82 -21.86 -11.74
N ILE A 23 -26.09 -22.14 -11.47
CA ILE A 23 -27.22 -21.62 -12.23
C ILE A 23 -28.26 -21.15 -11.23
N GLY A 24 -28.83 -19.99 -11.52
CA GLY A 24 -29.87 -19.37 -10.73
C GLY A 24 -30.87 -18.69 -11.64
N ILE A 25 -32.12 -18.57 -11.20
CA ILE A 25 -33.16 -17.86 -11.94
C ILE A 25 -33.70 -16.72 -11.10
N ALA A 26 -33.83 -15.55 -11.70
CA ALA A 26 -34.49 -14.40 -11.10
C ALA A 26 -35.69 -13.98 -11.96
N ALA A 27 -36.87 -13.88 -11.35
CA ALA A 27 -38.05 -13.31 -12.00
C ALA A 27 -37.94 -11.77 -12.14
N VAL A 28 -38.56 -11.21 -13.18
CA VAL A 28 -38.64 -9.77 -13.42
C VAL A 28 -40.08 -9.28 -13.19
N ASP A 29 -40.41 -9.03 -11.93
CA ASP A 29 -41.79 -8.65 -11.56
C ASP A 29 -41.98 -7.12 -11.60
N LYS A 30 -41.04 -6.37 -10.99
CA LYS A 30 -41.09 -4.91 -10.82
C LYS A 30 -39.70 -4.29 -10.94
N VAL A 31 -39.65 -2.98 -11.19
CA VAL A 31 -38.40 -2.21 -11.09
C VAL A 31 -37.88 -2.30 -9.66
N ASP A 32 -36.61 -2.66 -9.53
CA ASP A 32 -35.93 -2.60 -8.25
C ASP A 32 -35.47 -1.17 -7.95
N VAL A 33 -36.35 -0.43 -7.28
CA VAL A 33 -36.11 0.96 -6.89
C VAL A 33 -34.88 1.08 -5.98
N THR A 34 -34.63 0.06 -5.15
CA THR A 34 -33.51 0.07 -4.18
C THR A 34 -32.17 0.00 -4.89
N GLU A 35 -32.01 -0.95 -5.82
CA GLU A 35 -30.76 -1.09 -6.58
C GLU A 35 -30.53 0.10 -7.52
N ALA A 36 -31.59 0.64 -8.14
CA ALA A 36 -31.49 1.86 -8.92
C ALA A 36 -31.04 3.06 -8.08
N GLN A 37 -31.54 3.20 -6.85
CA GLN A 37 -31.11 4.25 -5.91
C GLN A 37 -29.65 4.07 -5.47
N ARG A 38 -29.21 2.83 -5.20
CA ARG A 38 -27.80 2.52 -4.86
C ARG A 38 -26.86 2.93 -5.99
N LEU A 39 -27.17 2.56 -7.24
CA LEU A 39 -26.39 2.95 -8.40
C LEU A 39 -26.35 4.48 -8.55
N LYS A 40 -27.50 5.17 -8.43
CA LYS A 40 -27.55 6.64 -8.49
C LYS A 40 -26.71 7.30 -7.41
N ALA A 41 -26.76 6.81 -6.18
CA ALA A 41 -25.95 7.33 -5.08
C ALA A 41 -24.45 7.15 -5.35
N TRP A 42 -24.05 5.98 -5.85
CA TRP A 42 -22.66 5.69 -6.22
C TRP A 42 -22.17 6.57 -7.38
N LEU A 43 -23.00 6.80 -8.39
CA LEU A 43 -22.71 7.72 -9.49
C LEU A 43 -22.59 9.18 -9.00
N ALA A 44 -23.48 9.62 -8.10
CA ALA A 44 -23.46 10.97 -7.54
C ALA A 44 -22.19 11.28 -6.73
N LEU A 45 -21.56 10.25 -6.15
CA LEU A 45 -20.26 10.37 -5.48
C LEU A 45 -19.06 10.41 -6.45
N GLY A 46 -19.29 10.27 -7.76
CA GLY A 46 -18.22 10.21 -8.77
C GLY A 46 -17.38 8.94 -8.71
N TYR A 47 -17.83 7.90 -7.98
CA TYR A 47 -17.05 6.69 -7.74
C TYR A 47 -16.89 5.78 -8.97
N HIS A 48 -17.50 6.12 -10.10
CA HIS A 48 -17.33 5.44 -11.38
C HIS A 48 -16.07 5.84 -12.15
N ALA A 49 -15.35 6.88 -11.69
CA ALA A 49 -14.24 7.46 -12.45
C ALA A 49 -14.68 7.75 -13.90
N ASP A 50 -13.92 7.33 -14.90
CA ASP A 50 -14.21 7.60 -16.32
C ASP A 50 -15.17 6.55 -16.95
N MET A 51 -15.78 5.67 -16.15
CA MET A 51 -16.69 4.62 -16.63
C MET A 51 -18.10 5.16 -16.94
N GLU A 52 -18.21 6.09 -17.87
CA GLU A 52 -19.46 6.79 -18.23
C GLU A 52 -20.62 5.85 -18.58
N TRP A 53 -20.31 4.66 -19.11
CA TRP A 53 -21.31 3.63 -19.42
C TRP A 53 -22.08 3.12 -18.19
N MET A 54 -21.60 3.39 -16.97
CA MET A 54 -22.30 3.06 -15.72
C MET A 54 -23.56 3.90 -15.53
N SER A 55 -23.66 5.07 -16.19
CA SER A 55 -24.85 5.94 -16.16
C SER A 55 -25.99 5.45 -17.06
N ASN A 56 -25.76 4.44 -17.91
CA ASN A 56 -26.74 3.97 -18.89
C ASN A 56 -28.06 3.56 -18.20
N PRO A 57 -29.22 4.14 -18.59
CA PRO A 57 -30.50 3.87 -17.92
C PRO A 57 -30.92 2.39 -17.97
N LYS A 58 -30.44 1.63 -18.96
CA LYS A 58 -30.66 0.18 -19.06
C LYS A 58 -30.08 -0.60 -17.86
N ARG A 59 -29.10 -0.03 -17.14
CA ARG A 59 -28.57 -0.60 -15.89
C ARG A 59 -29.55 -0.47 -14.73
N GLN A 60 -30.44 0.53 -14.77
CA GLN A 60 -31.44 0.77 -13.73
C GLN A 60 -32.73 -0.01 -13.98
N ASP A 61 -33.07 -0.25 -15.24
CA ASP A 61 -34.25 -1.01 -15.63
C ASP A 61 -33.94 -1.97 -16.78
N ILE A 62 -33.91 -3.27 -16.45
CA ILE A 62 -33.60 -4.35 -17.39
C ILE A 62 -34.63 -4.44 -18.52
N ARG A 63 -35.86 -3.93 -18.34
CA ARG A 63 -36.91 -3.93 -19.36
C ARG A 63 -36.61 -2.97 -20.51
N LEU A 64 -35.68 -2.02 -20.31
CA LEU A 64 -35.14 -1.20 -21.40
C LEU A 64 -34.14 -1.96 -22.30
N VAL A 65 -33.66 -3.12 -21.85
CA VAL A 65 -32.86 -4.04 -22.66
C VAL A 65 -33.78 -4.93 -23.51
N MET A 66 -34.82 -5.48 -22.87
CA MET A 66 -35.81 -6.36 -23.49
C MET A 66 -37.18 -6.10 -22.85
N PRO A 67 -38.10 -5.36 -23.52
CA PRO A 67 -39.39 -4.95 -22.94
C PRO A 67 -40.25 -6.11 -22.44
N GLU A 68 -40.20 -7.25 -23.12
CA GLU A 68 -40.95 -8.46 -22.82
C GLU A 68 -40.26 -9.39 -21.81
N VAL A 69 -39.13 -8.99 -21.21
CA VAL A 69 -38.40 -9.84 -20.26
C VAL A 69 -39.26 -10.20 -19.05
N ARG A 70 -39.26 -11.49 -18.70
CA ARG A 70 -39.97 -12.07 -17.56
C ARG A 70 -39.04 -12.76 -16.58
N SER A 71 -37.89 -13.24 -17.04
CA SER A 71 -36.92 -13.93 -16.19
C SER A 71 -35.49 -13.76 -16.72
N LEU A 72 -34.53 -13.85 -15.81
CA LEU A 72 -33.11 -13.98 -16.11
C LEU A 72 -32.61 -15.33 -15.62
N VAL A 73 -31.97 -16.08 -16.52
CA VAL A 73 -31.19 -17.26 -16.18
C VAL A 73 -29.76 -16.80 -15.96
N CYS A 74 -29.36 -16.64 -14.71
CA CYS A 74 -28.00 -16.25 -14.31
C CYS A 74 -27.12 -17.49 -14.18
N VAL A 75 -25.88 -17.38 -14.62
CA VAL A 75 -24.92 -18.47 -14.61
C VAL A 75 -23.58 -18.00 -14.05
N ALA A 76 -22.84 -18.94 -13.45
CA ALA A 76 -21.49 -18.72 -12.97
C ALA A 76 -20.54 -19.81 -13.47
N LEU A 77 -19.31 -19.40 -13.80
CA LEU A 77 -18.26 -20.28 -14.28
C LEU A 77 -17.00 -20.09 -13.44
N ASN A 78 -16.58 -21.13 -12.71
CA ASN A 78 -15.38 -21.09 -11.87
C ASN A 78 -14.12 -20.90 -12.73
N TYR A 79 -13.23 -19.99 -12.31
CA TYR A 79 -11.95 -19.74 -12.98
C TYR A 79 -10.73 -19.86 -12.06
N TYR A 80 -10.92 -20.27 -10.79
CA TYR A 80 -9.81 -20.39 -9.86
C TYR A 80 -8.78 -21.41 -10.35
N THR A 81 -7.52 -21.00 -10.39
CA THR A 81 -6.38 -21.88 -10.65
C THR A 81 -5.43 -21.88 -9.44
N PRO A 82 -4.79 -23.01 -9.10
CA PRO A 82 -4.02 -23.16 -7.87
C PRO A 82 -2.63 -22.50 -7.92
N TYR A 83 -2.27 -21.89 -9.05
CA TYR A 83 -0.97 -21.27 -9.23
C TYR A 83 -0.79 -20.03 -8.34
N GLN A 84 0.43 -19.84 -7.87
CA GLN A 84 0.81 -18.71 -7.02
C GLN A 84 1.58 -17.68 -7.84
N ARG A 85 1.35 -16.40 -7.52
CA ARG A 85 2.17 -15.31 -8.02
C ARG A 85 3.55 -15.35 -7.34
N PRO A 86 4.63 -14.94 -8.02
CA PRO A 86 5.94 -14.85 -7.40
C PRO A 86 5.95 -13.81 -6.27
N GLN A 87 6.86 -14.00 -5.34
CA GLN A 87 7.23 -13.01 -4.32
C GLN A 87 8.43 -12.20 -4.84
N GLY A 88 8.48 -10.92 -4.52
CA GLY A 88 9.55 -10.01 -4.96
C GLY A 88 8.99 -8.69 -5.52
N GLU A 89 9.79 -7.63 -5.41
CA GLU A 89 9.43 -6.31 -5.95
C GLU A 89 9.78 -6.20 -7.45
N GLU A 90 10.57 -7.12 -8.00
CA GLU A 90 10.95 -7.19 -9.40
C GLU A 90 9.85 -7.76 -10.31
N TYR A 91 8.87 -8.48 -9.74
CA TYR A 91 7.84 -9.18 -10.51
C TYR A 91 6.57 -8.34 -10.71
N GLY A 92 6.06 -8.39 -11.94
CA GLY A 92 4.72 -7.92 -12.26
C GLY A 92 3.65 -8.92 -11.83
N LYS A 93 2.51 -8.41 -11.37
CA LYS A 93 1.34 -9.18 -10.95
C LYS A 93 0.18 -8.92 -11.89
N ILE A 94 -0.34 -10.01 -12.42
CA ILE A 94 -1.53 -10.05 -13.25
C ILE A 94 -2.65 -10.74 -12.44
N SER A 95 -3.84 -10.17 -12.49
CA SER A 95 -5.02 -10.76 -11.83
C SER A 95 -5.39 -12.09 -12.47
N ARG A 96 -5.85 -13.04 -11.64
CA ARG A 96 -6.20 -14.41 -12.03
C ARG A 96 -7.16 -14.48 -13.21
N TYR A 97 -8.07 -13.52 -13.35
CA TYR A 97 -9.05 -13.52 -14.43
C TYR A 97 -8.40 -13.36 -15.82
N GLY A 98 -7.21 -12.75 -15.90
CA GLY A 98 -6.50 -12.45 -17.14
C GLY A 98 -5.40 -13.46 -17.51
N TRP A 99 -5.22 -14.52 -16.72
CA TRP A 99 -4.12 -15.47 -16.88
C TRP A 99 -4.24 -16.38 -18.10
N GLY A 100 -5.46 -16.81 -18.41
CA GLY A 100 -5.73 -17.73 -19.52
C GLY A 100 -6.41 -17.05 -20.71
N ARG A 101 -7.16 -17.86 -21.47
CA ARG A 101 -7.97 -17.38 -22.58
C ARG A 101 -9.08 -16.46 -22.08
N ASP A 102 -9.47 -15.57 -22.97
CA ASP A 102 -10.54 -14.60 -22.76
C ASP A 102 -11.86 -15.28 -22.38
N TYR A 103 -12.31 -15.04 -21.14
CA TYR A 103 -13.54 -15.62 -20.61
C TYR A 103 -14.77 -15.19 -21.41
N HIS A 104 -14.76 -14.01 -22.04
CA HIS A 104 -15.89 -13.55 -22.85
C HIS A 104 -16.19 -14.54 -23.97
N LYS A 105 -15.17 -15.10 -24.62
CA LYS A 105 -15.34 -16.08 -25.70
C LYS A 105 -15.97 -17.39 -25.19
N ILE A 106 -15.55 -17.84 -24.01
CA ILE A 106 -16.02 -19.08 -23.40
C ILE A 106 -17.45 -18.90 -22.89
N MET A 107 -17.71 -17.81 -22.16
CA MET A 107 -19.03 -17.44 -21.66
C MET A 107 -20.03 -17.24 -22.81
N HIS A 108 -19.72 -16.39 -23.80
CA HIS A 108 -20.62 -16.13 -24.92
C HIS A 108 -20.92 -17.38 -25.74
N LYS A 109 -19.96 -18.31 -25.91
CA LYS A 109 -20.22 -19.58 -26.60
C LYS A 109 -21.30 -20.39 -25.89
N LYS A 110 -21.17 -20.57 -24.57
CA LYS A 110 -22.13 -21.33 -23.75
C LYS A 110 -23.48 -20.60 -23.61
N LEU A 111 -23.45 -19.29 -23.36
CA LEU A 111 -24.64 -18.45 -23.26
C LEU A 111 -25.45 -18.41 -24.55
N LYS A 112 -24.77 -18.32 -25.71
CA LYS A 112 -25.43 -18.39 -27.02
C LYS A 112 -26.12 -19.73 -27.22
N GLN A 113 -25.48 -20.84 -26.84
CA GLN A 113 -26.09 -22.17 -26.92
C GLN A 113 -27.34 -22.28 -26.04
N LEU A 114 -27.30 -21.72 -24.83
CA LEU A 114 -28.46 -21.68 -23.94
C LEU A 114 -29.60 -20.82 -24.50
N ALA A 115 -29.29 -19.62 -24.99
CA ALA A 115 -30.28 -18.71 -25.60
C ALA A 115 -30.95 -19.34 -26.84
N THR A 116 -30.16 -19.90 -27.76
CA THR A 116 -30.68 -20.58 -28.95
C THR A 116 -31.54 -21.80 -28.58
N TRP A 117 -31.15 -22.54 -27.53
CA TRP A 117 -31.98 -23.65 -27.05
C TRP A 117 -33.32 -23.15 -26.50
N LEU A 118 -33.34 -22.08 -25.70
CA LEU A 118 -34.60 -21.49 -25.21
C LEU A 118 -35.51 -21.06 -26.38
N GLU A 119 -34.96 -20.37 -27.38
CA GLU A 119 -35.69 -19.93 -28.57
C GLU A 119 -36.21 -21.10 -29.42
N SER A 120 -35.57 -22.27 -29.34
CA SER A 120 -36.04 -23.48 -30.03
C SER A 120 -37.27 -24.14 -29.40
N LEU A 121 -37.62 -23.76 -28.16
CA LEU A 121 -38.76 -24.35 -27.44
C LEU A 121 -40.11 -23.94 -28.03
N ASP A 122 -40.21 -22.71 -28.54
CA ASP A 122 -41.39 -22.19 -29.22
C ASP A 122 -41.07 -20.88 -29.98
N GLN A 123 -41.78 -20.61 -31.08
CA GLN A 123 -41.55 -19.43 -31.92
C GLN A 123 -41.79 -18.09 -31.22
N SER A 124 -42.54 -18.07 -30.12
CA SER A 124 -42.79 -16.87 -29.30
C SER A 124 -41.70 -16.58 -28.27
N VAL A 125 -40.80 -17.54 -27.99
CA VAL A 125 -39.72 -17.36 -27.03
C VAL A 125 -38.65 -16.45 -27.61
N ARG A 126 -38.20 -15.52 -26.78
CA ARG A 126 -37.09 -14.60 -27.08
C ARG A 126 -36.03 -14.76 -26.02
N ALA A 127 -34.76 -14.73 -26.42
CA ALA A 127 -33.64 -14.80 -25.48
C ALA A 127 -32.49 -13.88 -25.89
N ILE A 128 -31.99 -13.08 -24.95
CA ILE A 128 -30.82 -12.20 -25.16
C ILE A 128 -29.81 -12.50 -24.06
N TYR A 129 -28.53 -12.64 -24.41
CA TYR A 129 -27.49 -12.99 -23.43
C TYR A 129 -26.43 -11.90 -23.28
N TYR A 130 -25.85 -11.81 -22.08
CA TYR A 130 -24.77 -10.89 -21.73
C TYR A 130 -23.75 -11.52 -20.78
N ALA A 131 -22.52 -10.99 -20.85
CA ALA A 131 -21.46 -11.15 -19.85
C ALA A 131 -20.53 -9.93 -19.94
N ASP A 132 -20.32 -9.20 -18.84
CA ASP A 132 -19.45 -8.00 -18.67
C ASP A 132 -19.80 -6.77 -19.55
N THR A 133 -19.84 -6.96 -20.88
CA THR A 133 -19.91 -5.92 -21.91
C THR A 133 -21.32 -5.37 -22.17
N GLY A 134 -22.32 -5.84 -21.41
CA GLY A 134 -23.72 -5.43 -21.50
C GLY A 134 -24.12 -4.33 -20.51
N PRO A 135 -25.31 -3.74 -20.67
CA PRO A 135 -25.91 -2.85 -19.67
C PRO A 135 -26.55 -3.61 -18.50
N VAL A 136 -26.35 -4.92 -18.41
CA VAL A 136 -26.84 -5.73 -17.29
C VAL A 136 -25.93 -5.51 -16.08
N GLN A 137 -26.52 -5.55 -14.88
CA GLN A 137 -25.78 -5.53 -13.62
C GLN A 137 -25.55 -6.97 -13.14
N ASP A 138 -24.59 -7.66 -13.74
CA ASP A 138 -24.34 -9.11 -13.59
C ASP A 138 -24.32 -9.53 -12.11
N LYS A 139 -23.66 -8.75 -11.26
CA LYS A 139 -23.53 -9.01 -9.81
C LYS A 139 -24.86 -8.94 -9.06
N VAL A 140 -25.70 -7.95 -9.40
CA VAL A 140 -27.01 -7.74 -8.77
C VAL A 140 -27.96 -8.86 -9.16
N TRP A 141 -27.97 -9.24 -10.44
CA TRP A 141 -28.82 -10.32 -10.93
C TRP A 141 -28.34 -11.69 -10.44
N ALA A 142 -27.04 -11.94 -10.37
CA ALA A 142 -26.50 -13.14 -9.74
C ALA A 142 -26.93 -13.26 -8.27
N GLN A 143 -26.95 -12.17 -7.51
CA GLN A 143 -27.46 -12.19 -6.13
C GLN A 143 -28.94 -12.53 -6.07
N LYS A 144 -29.77 -11.87 -6.90
CA LYS A 144 -31.22 -12.13 -6.97
C LYS A 144 -31.55 -13.56 -7.37
N ALA A 145 -30.77 -14.10 -8.29
CA ALA A 145 -30.90 -15.46 -8.80
C ALA A 145 -30.36 -16.53 -7.84
N GLY A 146 -29.83 -16.15 -6.65
CA GLY A 146 -29.29 -17.12 -5.71
C GLY A 146 -27.97 -17.76 -6.14
N ILE A 147 -27.21 -17.15 -7.05
CA ILE A 147 -25.83 -17.58 -7.35
C ILE A 147 -24.92 -17.33 -6.15
N GLY A 148 -25.12 -16.22 -5.44
CA GLY A 148 -24.27 -15.85 -4.31
C GLY A 148 -24.79 -14.59 -3.61
N TRP A 149 -23.94 -13.97 -2.80
CA TRP A 149 -24.20 -12.66 -2.21
C TRP A 149 -23.11 -11.67 -2.61
N ILE A 150 -23.45 -10.40 -2.76
CA ILE A 150 -22.45 -9.33 -2.94
C ILE A 150 -21.78 -9.10 -1.58
N ALA A 151 -20.48 -9.32 -1.51
CA ALA A 151 -19.68 -9.14 -0.31
C ALA A 151 -19.20 -7.71 -0.13
N LYS A 152 -18.60 -7.40 1.03
CA LYS A 152 -18.11 -6.06 1.35
C LYS A 152 -17.07 -5.49 0.38
N ASN A 153 -16.36 -6.35 -0.37
CA ASN A 153 -15.43 -5.97 -1.43
C ASN A 153 -16.10 -5.73 -2.80
N GLY A 154 -17.43 -5.82 -2.87
CA GLY A 154 -18.21 -5.63 -4.09
C GLY A 154 -18.20 -6.82 -5.06
N ASN A 155 -17.62 -7.98 -4.72
CA ASN A 155 -17.68 -9.19 -5.54
C ASN A 155 -18.82 -10.10 -5.10
N VAL A 156 -19.37 -10.88 -6.04
CA VAL A 156 -20.29 -11.98 -5.71
C VAL A 156 -19.48 -13.13 -5.16
N ILE A 157 -19.86 -13.62 -3.98
CA ILE A 157 -19.27 -14.82 -3.37
C ILE A 157 -20.30 -15.95 -3.44
N THR A 158 -19.85 -17.09 -3.95
CA THR A 158 -20.57 -18.37 -3.92
C THR A 158 -20.08 -19.20 -2.72
N ARG A 159 -20.92 -20.09 -2.19
CA ARG A 159 -20.52 -20.97 -1.10
C ARG A 159 -19.48 -22.01 -1.54
N GLU A 160 -19.57 -22.45 -2.80
CA GLU A 160 -18.81 -23.59 -3.32
C GLU A 160 -17.50 -23.22 -4.00
N TYR A 161 -17.37 -22.00 -4.52
CA TYR A 161 -16.21 -21.56 -5.32
C TYR A 161 -15.61 -20.23 -4.81
N GLY A 162 -16.20 -19.62 -3.79
CA GLY A 162 -15.83 -18.27 -3.37
C GLY A 162 -16.20 -17.24 -4.44
N SER A 163 -15.38 -16.21 -4.62
CA SER A 163 -15.57 -15.15 -5.63
C SER A 163 -14.89 -15.41 -6.97
N TRP A 164 -14.21 -16.54 -7.14
CA TRP A 164 -13.49 -16.88 -8.36
C TRP A 164 -14.41 -17.42 -9.45
N VAL A 165 -15.45 -16.65 -9.79
CA VAL A 165 -16.44 -17.00 -10.82
C VAL A 165 -16.62 -15.87 -11.83
N PHE A 166 -16.70 -16.21 -13.10
CA PHE A 166 -17.24 -15.34 -14.13
C PHE A 166 -18.77 -15.42 -14.11
N LEU A 167 -19.43 -14.30 -14.35
CA LEU A 167 -20.88 -14.19 -14.36
C LEU A 167 -21.37 -13.96 -15.79
N GLY A 168 -22.61 -14.36 -16.03
CA GLY A 168 -23.36 -13.99 -17.22
C GLY A 168 -24.82 -14.36 -17.06
N GLU A 169 -25.62 -13.96 -18.03
CA GLU A 169 -27.06 -14.16 -17.97
C GLU A 169 -27.71 -14.28 -19.34
N VAL A 170 -28.86 -14.97 -19.35
CA VAL A 170 -29.80 -14.98 -20.47
C VAL A 170 -31.13 -14.39 -20.00
N LEU A 171 -31.50 -13.25 -20.57
CA LEU A 171 -32.82 -12.63 -20.42
C LEU A 171 -33.80 -13.39 -21.32
N THR A 172 -35.00 -13.67 -20.82
CA THR A 172 -36.05 -14.32 -21.61
C THR A 172 -37.44 -13.82 -21.24
N ASN A 173 -38.38 -13.93 -22.17
CA ASN A 173 -39.81 -13.66 -21.95
C ASN A 173 -40.58 -14.86 -21.34
N LEU A 174 -39.90 -15.96 -21.05
CA LEU A 174 -40.46 -17.08 -20.31
C LEU A 174 -40.67 -16.71 -18.83
N GLU A 175 -41.82 -17.09 -18.30
CA GLU A 175 -42.10 -17.00 -16.86
C GLU A 175 -41.50 -18.21 -16.15
N LEU A 176 -40.38 -18.00 -15.46
CA LEU A 176 -39.67 -19.04 -14.74
C LEU A 176 -39.76 -18.81 -13.23
N GLU A 177 -39.89 -19.90 -12.46
CA GLU A 177 -39.85 -19.86 -11.00
C GLU A 177 -38.47 -19.38 -10.52
N SER A 178 -38.48 -18.31 -9.72
CA SER A 178 -37.28 -17.66 -9.17
C SER A 178 -36.65 -18.45 -8.03
N ASP A 179 -35.33 -18.44 -7.98
CA ASP A 179 -34.57 -18.89 -6.82
C ASP A 179 -34.62 -17.87 -5.68
N ARG A 180 -34.27 -18.34 -4.48
CA ARG A 180 -34.15 -17.50 -3.29
C ARG A 180 -32.75 -16.87 -3.24
N PRO A 181 -32.64 -15.53 -3.10
CA PRO A 181 -31.36 -14.87 -2.87
C PRO A 181 -30.66 -15.41 -1.62
N HIS A 182 -29.33 -15.48 -1.67
CA HIS A 182 -28.54 -15.81 -0.48
C HIS A 182 -28.55 -14.67 0.54
N THR A 183 -28.51 -15.03 1.83
CA THR A 183 -28.20 -14.10 2.91
C THR A 183 -26.75 -13.65 2.85
N GLU A 184 -26.45 -12.45 3.34
CA GLU A 184 -25.08 -11.97 3.47
C GLU A 184 -24.29 -12.82 4.49
N HIS A 185 -23.07 -13.23 4.13
CA HIS A 185 -22.21 -14.05 4.99
C HIS A 185 -20.85 -13.42 5.30
N CYS A 186 -20.71 -12.10 5.21
CA CYS A 186 -19.49 -11.40 5.63
C CYS A 186 -19.42 -11.20 7.15
N GLY A 187 -20.56 -11.02 7.83
CA GLY A 187 -20.60 -10.80 9.28
C GLY A 187 -19.74 -9.59 9.70
N SER A 188 -18.98 -9.72 10.78
CA SER A 188 -18.07 -8.67 11.26
C SER A 188 -16.74 -8.57 10.49
N CYS A 189 -16.48 -9.42 9.49
CA CYS A 189 -15.21 -9.45 8.77
C CYS A 189 -14.93 -8.12 8.02
N THR A 190 -13.69 -7.63 8.14
CA THR A 190 -13.19 -6.38 7.51
C THR A 190 -11.91 -6.59 6.70
N ARG A 191 -11.41 -7.83 6.56
CA ARG A 191 -10.10 -8.14 5.94
C ARG A 191 -9.86 -7.49 4.59
N CYS A 192 -10.87 -7.45 3.72
CA CYS A 192 -10.74 -6.85 2.39
C CYS A 192 -10.61 -5.31 2.44
N LEU A 193 -11.29 -4.65 3.39
CA LEU A 193 -11.17 -3.21 3.61
C LEU A 193 -9.77 -2.87 4.12
N GLU A 194 -9.30 -3.60 5.13
CA GLU A 194 -7.99 -3.41 5.75
C GLU A 194 -6.83 -3.71 4.79
N ALA A 195 -6.97 -4.74 3.96
CA ALA A 195 -5.93 -5.13 3.01
C ALA A 195 -5.88 -4.24 1.76
N CYS A 196 -6.94 -3.48 1.45
CA CYS A 196 -6.97 -2.65 0.25
C CYS A 196 -5.97 -1.49 0.41
N PRO A 197 -4.85 -1.49 -0.34
CA PRO A 197 -3.73 -0.60 -0.03
C PRO A 197 -4.02 0.87 -0.33
N THR A 198 -5.05 1.13 -1.14
CA THR A 198 -5.47 2.47 -1.56
C THR A 198 -6.73 2.94 -0.84
N GLY A 199 -7.34 2.09 0.00
CA GLY A 199 -8.63 2.37 0.64
C GLY A 199 -9.78 2.53 -0.37
N ALA A 200 -9.73 1.82 -1.51
CA ALA A 200 -10.77 1.88 -2.53
C ALA A 200 -12.11 1.31 -2.07
N ILE A 201 -12.12 0.40 -1.10
CA ILE A 201 -13.35 -0.04 -0.45
C ILE A 201 -13.60 0.94 0.71
N THR A 202 -14.31 2.03 0.42
CA THR A 202 -14.45 3.19 1.33
C THR A 202 -15.29 2.86 2.56
N GLN A 203 -16.23 1.94 2.40
CA GLN A 203 -17.04 1.33 3.46
C GLN A 203 -17.57 -0.02 2.96
N PRO A 204 -18.16 -0.88 3.82
CA PRO A 204 -18.76 -2.12 3.37
C PRO A 204 -19.66 -1.94 2.13
N PHE A 205 -19.41 -2.74 1.09
CA PHE A 205 -20.15 -2.79 -0.18
C PHE A 205 -19.96 -1.62 -1.14
N VAL A 206 -19.15 -0.61 -0.77
CA VAL A 206 -18.94 0.59 -1.59
C VAL A 206 -17.48 0.63 -2.06
N VAL A 207 -17.29 0.62 -3.37
CA VAL A 207 -15.98 0.67 -4.02
C VAL A 207 -15.85 1.96 -4.81
N ASP A 208 -14.84 2.77 -4.50
CA ASP A 208 -14.45 3.94 -5.28
C ASP A 208 -13.45 3.53 -6.37
N ALA A 209 -13.87 3.57 -7.63
CA ALA A 209 -13.03 3.21 -8.76
C ALA A 209 -11.83 4.15 -8.92
N ASN A 210 -11.95 5.43 -8.52
CA ASN A 210 -10.86 6.42 -8.57
C ASN A 210 -9.66 6.06 -7.69
N ARG A 211 -9.82 5.07 -6.81
CA ARG A 211 -8.77 4.56 -5.92
C ARG A 211 -8.43 3.11 -6.21
N CYS A 212 -9.21 2.42 -7.04
CA CYS A 212 -9.09 0.98 -7.24
C CYS A 212 -7.95 0.65 -8.21
N ILE A 213 -6.96 -0.12 -7.74
CA ILE A 213 -5.84 -0.58 -8.60
C ILE A 213 -6.35 -1.30 -9.84
N ALA A 214 -7.41 -2.12 -9.72
CA ALA A 214 -7.98 -2.82 -10.87
C ALA A 214 -8.54 -1.84 -11.92
N TYR A 215 -9.22 -0.77 -11.50
CA TYR A 215 -9.66 0.29 -12.43
C TYR A 215 -8.47 0.92 -13.14
N HIS A 216 -7.47 1.36 -12.38
CA HIS A 216 -6.33 2.09 -12.95
C HIS A 216 -5.47 1.25 -13.90
N THR A 217 -5.35 -0.04 -13.62
CA THR A 217 -4.53 -0.93 -14.46
C THR A 217 -5.27 -1.47 -15.68
N ILE A 218 -6.60 -1.42 -15.71
CA ILE A 218 -7.44 -2.00 -16.78
C ILE A 218 -8.16 -0.93 -17.62
N GLU A 219 -8.77 0.06 -16.99
CA GLU A 219 -9.66 1.03 -17.63
C GLU A 219 -9.07 2.41 -17.81
N ASN A 220 -8.32 2.91 -16.82
CA ASN A 220 -7.78 4.27 -16.87
C ASN A 220 -6.84 4.45 -18.07
N ARG A 221 -7.22 5.32 -19.01
CA ARG A 221 -6.48 5.61 -20.25
C ARG A 221 -5.51 6.80 -20.16
N ALA A 222 -5.38 7.45 -19.00
CA ALA A 222 -4.47 8.57 -18.82
C ALA A 222 -3.01 8.15 -19.06
N GLU A 223 -2.16 9.08 -19.51
CA GLU A 223 -0.74 8.77 -19.78
C GLU A 223 0.03 8.40 -18.50
N GLU A 224 -0.33 9.01 -17.38
CA GLU A 224 0.28 8.75 -16.07
C GLU A 224 -0.74 8.23 -15.05
N LEU A 225 -0.26 7.40 -14.13
CA LEU A 225 -1.06 6.96 -12.99
C LEU A 225 -1.04 8.02 -11.88
N PRO A 226 -2.14 8.21 -11.12
CA PRO A 226 -2.17 9.18 -10.03
C PRO A 226 -1.03 8.96 -9.02
N GLN A 227 -0.41 10.05 -8.57
CA GLN A 227 0.68 9.98 -7.59
C GLN A 227 0.24 9.35 -6.26
N THR A 228 -1.04 9.47 -5.90
CA THR A 228 -1.66 8.83 -4.73
C THR A 228 -1.83 7.31 -4.89
N LEU A 229 -1.81 6.78 -6.11
CA LEU A 229 -1.95 5.36 -6.41
C LEU A 229 -0.59 4.65 -6.49
N THR A 230 0.38 5.28 -7.17
CA THR A 230 1.65 4.67 -7.58
C THR A 230 2.42 3.98 -6.43
N PRO A 231 2.55 4.56 -5.21
CA PRO A 231 3.20 3.90 -4.08
C PRO A 231 2.52 2.59 -3.61
N HIS A 232 1.25 2.39 -3.99
CA HIS A 232 0.39 1.31 -3.53
C HIS A 232 0.18 0.22 -4.59
N LEU A 233 0.80 0.33 -5.77
CA LEU A 233 0.62 -0.64 -6.86
C LEU A 233 1.09 -2.05 -6.49
N GLN A 234 2.10 -2.21 -5.62
CA GLN A 234 2.55 -3.51 -5.10
C GLN A 234 2.82 -4.58 -6.17
N GLY A 235 3.33 -4.18 -7.34
CA GLY A 235 3.61 -5.05 -8.48
C GLY A 235 2.43 -5.24 -9.44
N TRP A 236 1.22 -4.78 -9.12
CA TRP A 236 0.05 -4.96 -9.99
C TRP A 236 0.18 -4.15 -11.28
N VAL A 237 0.17 -4.88 -12.41
CA VAL A 237 0.29 -4.31 -13.76
C VAL A 237 -0.98 -4.48 -14.59
N ALA A 238 -1.84 -5.44 -14.24
CA ALA A 238 -3.13 -5.69 -14.88
C ALA A 238 -4.11 -6.34 -13.90
N GLY A 239 -5.11 -5.58 -13.47
CA GLY A 239 -6.09 -6.00 -12.46
C GLY A 239 -5.51 -5.96 -11.04
N CYS A 240 -6.32 -6.38 -10.06
CA CYS A 240 -5.90 -6.54 -8.67
C CYS A 240 -6.78 -7.56 -7.96
N ASP A 241 -6.16 -8.54 -7.28
CA ASP A 241 -6.88 -9.59 -6.54
C ASP A 241 -6.79 -9.45 -5.02
N ILE A 242 -6.13 -8.42 -4.48
CA ILE A 242 -5.85 -8.34 -3.03
C ILE A 242 -7.11 -8.59 -2.18
N CYS A 243 -8.21 -7.91 -2.52
CA CYS A 243 -9.47 -8.03 -1.78
C CYS A 243 -10.15 -9.41 -1.90
N GLN A 244 -9.79 -10.20 -2.92
CA GLN A 244 -10.24 -11.58 -3.13
C GLN A 244 -9.30 -12.56 -2.42
N ASP A 245 -7.98 -12.39 -2.54
CA ASP A 245 -6.96 -13.26 -1.95
C ASP A 245 -7.04 -13.30 -0.41
N VAL A 246 -7.37 -12.17 0.24
CA VAL A 246 -7.55 -12.11 1.71
C VAL A 246 -8.92 -12.59 2.19
N CYS A 247 -9.86 -12.83 1.27
CA CYS A 247 -11.22 -13.21 1.64
C CYS A 247 -11.26 -14.63 2.22
N PRO A 248 -11.80 -14.84 3.44
CA PRO A 248 -11.88 -16.17 4.04
C PRO A 248 -12.63 -17.19 3.19
N TRP A 249 -13.62 -16.75 2.41
CA TRP A 249 -14.39 -17.63 1.54
C TRP A 249 -13.53 -18.21 0.41
N ASN A 250 -12.62 -17.41 -0.16
CA ASN A 250 -11.67 -17.89 -1.15
C ASN A 250 -10.59 -18.78 -0.54
N GLN A 251 -10.09 -18.43 0.64
CA GLN A 251 -9.05 -19.22 1.32
C GLN A 251 -9.53 -20.61 1.74
N ARG A 252 -10.82 -20.77 2.03
CA ARG A 252 -11.39 -22.01 2.56
C ARG A 252 -12.14 -22.84 1.54
N PHE A 253 -12.81 -22.21 0.57
CA PHE A 253 -13.77 -22.89 -0.31
C PHE A 253 -13.44 -22.79 -1.80
N ALA A 254 -12.37 -22.09 -2.20
CA ALA A 254 -11.99 -22.09 -3.61
C ALA A 254 -11.67 -23.51 -4.09
N LYS A 255 -12.17 -23.86 -5.27
CA LYS A 255 -11.94 -25.15 -5.93
C LYS A 255 -11.28 -24.89 -7.27
N THR A 256 -10.29 -25.70 -7.64
CA THR A 256 -9.67 -25.60 -8.96
C THR A 256 -10.72 -25.77 -10.06
N THR A 257 -10.67 -24.90 -11.06
CA THR A 257 -11.53 -24.98 -12.25
C THR A 257 -11.22 -26.23 -13.08
N ASP A 258 -12.25 -26.82 -13.67
CA ASP A 258 -12.14 -27.91 -14.63
C ASP A 258 -12.01 -27.41 -16.09
N ILE A 259 -11.95 -26.08 -16.30
CA ILE A 259 -11.88 -25.46 -17.61
C ILE A 259 -10.42 -25.19 -17.99
N PRO A 260 -9.83 -26.00 -18.89
CA PRO A 260 -8.40 -25.92 -19.20
C PRO A 260 -8.02 -24.59 -19.86
N GLU A 261 -8.95 -23.92 -20.55
CA GLU A 261 -8.70 -22.62 -21.17
C GLU A 261 -8.40 -21.49 -20.18
N PHE A 262 -8.72 -21.67 -18.88
CA PHE A 262 -8.37 -20.73 -17.82
C PHE A 262 -6.99 -20.98 -17.20
N ALA A 263 -6.28 -22.03 -17.64
CA ALA A 263 -4.90 -22.24 -17.24
C ALA A 263 -4.02 -21.03 -17.64
N PRO A 264 -3.10 -20.61 -16.77
CA PRO A 264 -2.24 -19.47 -17.04
C PRO A 264 -1.30 -19.75 -18.22
N TYR A 265 -1.09 -18.73 -19.06
CA TYR A 265 0.06 -18.72 -19.95
C TYR A 265 1.35 -18.69 -19.10
N PRO A 266 2.29 -19.65 -19.26
CA PRO A 266 3.44 -19.77 -18.36
C PRO A 266 4.25 -18.49 -18.22
N GLN A 267 4.48 -17.76 -19.33
CA GLN A 267 5.22 -16.49 -19.30
C GLN A 267 4.51 -15.35 -18.54
N ASN A 268 3.22 -15.49 -18.21
CA ASN A 268 2.43 -14.49 -17.50
C ASN A 268 2.24 -14.81 -16.01
N LEU A 269 2.78 -15.94 -15.53
CA LEU A 269 2.69 -16.32 -14.12
C LEU A 269 3.66 -15.51 -13.25
N ALA A 270 4.87 -15.28 -13.76
CA ALA A 270 5.93 -14.54 -13.07
C ALA A 270 6.69 -13.59 -14.01
N PRO A 271 6.01 -12.63 -14.68
CA PRO A 271 6.66 -11.69 -15.58
C PRO A 271 7.55 -10.70 -14.80
N GLN A 272 8.67 -10.30 -15.36
CA GLN A 272 9.55 -9.28 -14.77
C GLN A 272 9.03 -7.87 -15.09
N LEU A 273 9.02 -6.95 -14.13
CA LEU A 273 8.55 -5.57 -14.35
C LEU A 273 9.37 -4.86 -15.43
N LEU A 274 10.69 -5.05 -15.44
CA LEU A 274 11.58 -4.46 -16.44
C LEU A 274 11.23 -4.94 -17.86
N GLU A 275 10.97 -6.24 -18.00
CA GLU A 275 10.55 -6.85 -19.27
C GLU A 275 9.21 -6.27 -19.73
N LEU A 276 8.23 -6.15 -18.83
CA LEU A 276 6.92 -5.58 -19.16
C LEU A 276 6.97 -4.09 -19.49
N ALA A 277 7.84 -3.31 -18.83
CA ALA A 277 8.01 -1.89 -19.12
C ALA A 277 8.62 -1.65 -20.51
N GLN A 278 9.43 -2.60 -20.99
CA GLN A 278 10.15 -2.51 -22.27
C GLN A 278 9.55 -3.41 -23.36
N ILE A 279 8.40 -4.05 -23.11
CA ILE A 279 7.79 -4.98 -24.05
C ILE A 279 7.46 -4.27 -25.38
N SER A 280 7.87 -4.86 -26.50
CA SER A 280 7.48 -4.36 -27.82
C SER A 280 6.05 -4.77 -28.17
N ASP A 281 5.41 -4.06 -29.10
CA ASP A 281 4.03 -4.38 -29.50
C ASP A 281 3.93 -5.79 -30.12
N GLY A 282 4.95 -6.20 -30.89
CA GLY A 282 5.03 -7.56 -31.44
C GLY A 282 5.20 -8.64 -30.37
N GLU A 283 5.90 -8.35 -29.27
CA GLU A 283 6.03 -9.31 -28.15
C GLU A 283 4.78 -9.33 -27.28
N TRP A 284 4.13 -8.19 -27.08
CA TRP A 284 2.80 -8.10 -26.48
C TRP A 284 1.80 -9.00 -27.24
N ASP A 285 1.84 -8.96 -28.57
CA ASP A 285 0.94 -9.75 -29.39
C ASP A 285 1.12 -11.26 -29.19
N LYS A 286 2.37 -11.71 -29.13
CA LYS A 286 2.72 -13.12 -28.88
C LYS A 286 2.42 -13.55 -27.45
N ARG A 287 2.53 -12.63 -26.48
CA ARG A 287 2.41 -12.94 -25.04
C ARG A 287 0.97 -13.06 -24.55
N PHE A 288 0.04 -12.31 -25.15
CA PHE A 288 -1.37 -12.28 -24.72
C PHE A 288 -2.34 -12.79 -25.81
N PRO A 289 -2.09 -13.93 -26.47
CA PRO A 289 -2.93 -14.39 -27.58
C PRO A 289 -4.32 -14.74 -27.06
N ALA A 290 -5.35 -14.10 -27.57
CA ALA A 290 -6.74 -14.35 -27.16
C ALA A 290 -6.98 -14.30 -25.63
N SER A 291 -6.24 -13.45 -24.90
CA SER A 291 -6.46 -13.17 -23.47
C SER A 291 -7.48 -12.04 -23.26
N ALA A 292 -8.20 -12.05 -22.14
CA ALA A 292 -9.07 -10.94 -21.72
C ALA A 292 -8.29 -9.63 -21.53
N LEU A 293 -6.97 -9.70 -21.30
CA LEU A 293 -6.11 -8.53 -21.14
C LEU A 293 -5.87 -7.77 -22.45
N ARG A 294 -6.32 -8.29 -23.60
CA ARG A 294 -6.34 -7.54 -24.86
C ARG A 294 -7.24 -6.30 -24.85
N ARG A 295 -8.10 -6.14 -23.82
CA ARG A 295 -8.82 -4.88 -23.54
C ARG A 295 -7.89 -3.74 -23.10
N ILE A 296 -6.70 -4.07 -22.63
CA ILE A 296 -5.65 -3.12 -22.25
C ILE A 296 -4.77 -2.85 -23.47
N LYS A 297 -4.35 -1.61 -23.68
CA LYS A 297 -3.40 -1.26 -24.74
C LYS A 297 -1.94 -1.51 -24.28
N PRO A 298 -1.00 -1.88 -25.18
CA PRO A 298 0.39 -2.16 -24.81
C PRO A 298 1.05 -1.03 -23.99
N GLU A 299 0.82 0.22 -24.36
CA GLU A 299 1.31 1.40 -23.66
C GLU A 299 0.82 1.50 -22.22
N MET A 300 -0.40 1.03 -21.92
CA MET A 300 -0.92 1.01 -20.57
C MET A 300 -0.22 -0.03 -19.70
N LEU A 301 0.07 -1.21 -20.25
CA LEU A 301 0.85 -2.22 -19.53
C LEU A 301 2.27 -1.68 -19.23
N ARG A 302 2.93 -1.09 -20.24
CA ARG A 302 4.24 -0.46 -20.08
C ARG A 302 4.21 0.62 -19.00
N ARG A 303 3.22 1.52 -19.04
CA ARG A 303 2.97 2.55 -18.02
C ARG A 303 2.84 1.94 -16.63
N ASN A 304 2.00 0.92 -16.46
CA ASN A 304 1.77 0.31 -15.15
C ASN A 304 3.04 -0.38 -14.61
N ALA A 305 3.81 -1.04 -15.48
CA ALA A 305 5.07 -1.68 -15.11
C ALA A 305 6.13 -0.64 -14.72
N GLN A 306 6.27 0.43 -15.51
CA GLN A 306 7.20 1.53 -15.23
C GLN A 306 6.86 2.23 -13.91
N ALA A 307 5.58 2.50 -13.64
CA ALA A 307 5.14 3.10 -12.39
C ALA A 307 5.51 2.26 -11.15
N ASN A 308 5.45 0.92 -11.25
CA ASN A 308 5.93 0.03 -10.19
C ASN A 308 7.46 0.12 -10.00
N LEU A 309 8.23 0.14 -11.09
CA LEU A 309 9.68 0.31 -11.03
C LEU A 309 10.08 1.63 -10.37
N ASP A 310 9.40 2.72 -10.73
CA ASP A 310 9.67 4.05 -10.16
C ASP A 310 9.29 4.12 -8.68
N ALA A 311 8.19 3.47 -8.29
CA ALA A 311 7.81 3.34 -6.88
C ALA A 311 8.86 2.56 -6.07
N SER A 312 9.35 1.43 -6.59
CA SER A 312 10.40 0.63 -5.92
C SER A 312 11.73 1.38 -5.86
N ARG A 313 12.11 2.10 -6.93
CA ARG A 313 13.30 2.98 -6.92
C ARG A 313 13.21 4.04 -5.83
N ARG A 314 12.10 4.79 -5.74
CA ARG A 314 11.90 5.80 -4.69
C ARG A 314 12.02 5.21 -3.27
N LYS A 315 11.51 3.99 -3.08
CA LYS A 315 11.62 3.25 -1.81
C LYS A 315 13.06 2.82 -1.51
N MET A 316 13.82 2.38 -2.51
CA MET A 316 15.23 2.01 -2.37
C MET A 316 16.18 3.20 -2.21
N THR A 317 15.83 4.38 -2.74
CA THR A 317 16.65 5.60 -2.66
C THR A 317 16.32 6.48 -1.46
N GLN A 318 15.57 5.98 -0.47
CA GLN A 318 15.15 6.80 0.66
C GLN A 318 16.33 7.12 1.58
N LYS A 319 16.93 8.31 1.40
CA LYS A 319 18.02 8.81 2.23
C LYS A 319 17.57 8.98 3.67
N VAL A 320 18.43 8.57 4.61
CA VAL A 320 18.17 8.62 6.05
C VAL A 320 19.09 9.66 6.69
N ILE A 321 18.51 10.55 7.49
CA ILE A 321 19.25 11.55 8.27
C ILE A 321 19.15 11.18 9.73
N ILE A 322 20.31 10.99 10.36
CA ILE A 322 20.42 10.67 11.76
C ILE A 322 20.93 11.90 12.49
N PHE A 323 20.24 12.32 13.53
CA PHE A 323 20.65 13.43 14.37
C PHE A 323 21.16 12.93 15.72
N ASP A 324 22.22 13.56 16.24
CA ASP A 324 22.37 13.62 17.69
C ASP A 324 21.26 14.47 18.31
N PHE A 325 21.04 14.30 19.61
CA PHE A 325 19.99 15.01 20.31
C PHE A 325 20.53 16.25 21.05
N ASP A 326 21.57 16.07 21.86
CA ASP A 326 22.09 17.08 22.77
C ASP A 326 23.01 18.02 21.99
N GLY A 327 22.76 19.34 22.01
CA GLY A 327 23.56 20.30 21.24
C GLY A 327 23.28 20.32 19.73
N THR A 328 22.52 19.36 19.21
CA THR A 328 22.12 19.29 17.80
C THR A 328 20.64 19.61 17.58
N ILE A 329 19.73 18.93 18.30
CA ILE A 329 18.27 19.19 18.26
C ILE A 329 17.84 20.05 19.44
N ALA A 330 18.31 19.71 20.64
CA ALA A 330 17.97 20.37 21.88
C ALA A 330 19.14 21.22 22.37
N ASP A 331 18.85 22.44 22.83
CA ASP A 331 19.83 23.30 23.47
C ASP A 331 20.06 22.81 24.91
N THR A 332 21.08 21.96 25.11
CA THR A 332 21.32 21.29 26.39
C THR A 332 22.65 21.62 27.06
N VAL A 333 23.52 22.41 26.43
CA VAL A 333 24.89 22.67 26.91
C VAL A 333 24.90 23.27 28.32
N ASP A 334 24.16 24.35 28.55
CA ASP A 334 24.13 25.03 29.85
C ASP A 334 23.51 24.15 30.94
N ALA A 335 22.48 23.38 30.60
CA ALA A 335 21.84 22.45 31.51
C ALA A 335 22.82 21.34 31.93
N LEU A 336 23.56 20.77 30.98
CA LEU A 336 24.58 19.74 31.22
C LEU A 336 25.74 20.28 32.05
N VAL A 337 26.24 21.49 31.77
CA VAL A 337 27.31 22.13 32.55
C VAL A 337 26.86 22.39 33.99
N SER A 338 25.65 22.91 34.17
CA SER A 338 25.07 23.15 35.50
C SER A 338 24.96 21.85 36.32
N ILE A 339 24.49 20.76 35.72
CA ILE A 339 24.40 19.45 36.37
C ILE A 339 25.80 18.89 36.67
N ALA A 340 26.73 19.00 35.72
CA ALA A 340 28.12 18.57 35.90
C ALA A 340 28.80 19.33 37.04
N ASN A 341 28.61 20.64 37.17
CA ASN A 341 29.18 21.43 38.26
C ASN A 341 28.61 21.09 39.63
N ARG A 342 27.31 20.77 39.68
CA ARG A 342 26.64 20.29 40.89
C ARG A 342 27.21 18.95 41.35
N LEU A 343 27.43 18.02 40.41
CA LEU A 343 27.98 16.68 40.64
C LEU A 343 29.50 16.66 40.89
N ALA A 344 30.21 17.74 40.58
CA ALA A 344 31.65 17.84 40.72
C ALA A 344 32.12 17.55 42.16
N VAL A 345 31.36 18.02 43.15
CA VAL A 345 31.62 17.77 44.58
C VAL A 345 31.49 16.29 44.93
N ASP A 346 30.40 15.65 44.47
CA ASP A 346 30.08 14.25 44.76
C ASP A 346 31.07 13.27 44.12
N PHE A 347 31.62 13.62 42.95
CA PHE A 347 32.50 12.76 42.17
C PHE A 347 33.99 13.12 42.26
N GLY A 348 34.32 14.27 42.85
CA GLY A 348 35.68 14.73 43.13
C GLY A 348 36.42 15.26 41.91
N TYR A 349 35.74 16.00 41.04
CA TYR A 349 36.35 16.69 39.88
C TYR A 349 36.15 18.21 39.94
N ILE A 350 36.84 18.93 39.07
CA ILE A 350 36.85 20.40 39.06
C ILE A 350 35.55 20.92 38.44
N GLN A 351 34.90 21.89 39.10
CA GLN A 351 33.76 22.61 38.53
C GLN A 351 34.19 23.42 37.32
N ILE A 352 33.41 23.34 36.25
CA ILE A 352 33.58 23.99 34.95
C ILE A 352 33.16 25.47 35.05
N THR A 353 34.13 26.37 35.06
CA THR A 353 33.90 27.82 34.92
C THR A 353 33.63 28.20 33.45
N PRO A 354 33.14 29.41 33.14
CA PRO A 354 32.99 29.87 31.76
C PRO A 354 34.28 29.78 30.93
N ASP A 355 35.43 30.15 31.52
CA ASP A 355 36.74 30.05 30.86
C ASP A 355 37.14 28.60 30.59
N GLN A 356 36.85 27.71 31.55
CA GLN A 356 37.07 26.28 31.36
C GLN A 356 36.13 25.70 30.33
N LEU A 357 34.87 26.13 30.27
CA LEU A 357 33.94 25.70 29.23
C LEU A 357 34.48 26.08 27.85
N ALA A 358 34.94 27.32 27.67
CA ALA A 358 35.57 27.77 26.42
C ALA A 358 36.79 26.91 26.03
N LEU A 359 37.60 26.51 27.01
CA LEU A 359 38.69 25.56 26.79
C LEU A 359 38.17 24.17 26.39
N LEU A 360 37.19 23.61 27.11
CA LEU A 360 36.63 22.28 26.87
C LEU A 360 35.97 22.17 25.49
N LYS A 361 35.31 23.23 25.01
CA LYS A 361 34.76 23.27 23.64
C LYS A 361 35.84 23.04 22.57
N ASN A 362 37.09 23.43 22.87
CA ASN A 362 38.26 23.26 22.02
C ASN A 362 39.03 21.94 22.26
N LEU A 363 38.44 20.96 22.95
CA LEU A 363 39.03 19.64 23.17
C LEU A 363 38.20 18.53 22.53
N THR A 364 38.86 17.46 22.12
CA THR A 364 38.19 16.21 21.73
C THR A 364 37.59 15.50 22.95
N SER A 365 36.59 14.63 22.76
CA SER A 365 35.98 13.90 23.87
C SER A 365 37.00 13.09 24.72
N ARG A 366 38.09 12.61 24.11
CA ARG A 366 39.17 11.90 24.84
C ARG A 366 40.01 12.84 25.71
N GLU A 367 40.30 14.02 25.20
CA GLU A 367 41.03 15.07 25.94
C GLU A 367 40.19 15.61 27.10
N ILE A 368 38.87 15.76 26.91
CA ILE A 368 37.95 16.18 27.97
C ILE A 368 37.97 15.17 29.14
N ILE A 369 37.87 13.88 28.83
CA ILE A 369 37.97 12.82 29.84
C ILE A 369 39.30 12.93 30.61
N LYS A 370 40.42 13.09 29.90
CA LYS A 370 41.74 13.26 30.52
C LYS A 370 41.82 14.54 31.38
N TYR A 371 41.26 15.65 30.90
CA TYR A 371 41.25 16.93 31.59
C TYR A 371 40.42 16.92 32.87
N SER A 372 39.27 16.21 32.86
CA SER A 372 38.34 16.14 33.99
C SER A 372 38.94 15.56 35.27
N GLY A 373 40.03 14.80 35.18
CA GLY A 373 40.63 14.09 36.31
C GLY A 373 39.75 12.97 36.89
N VAL A 374 38.59 12.68 36.29
CA VAL A 374 37.67 11.63 36.74
C VAL A 374 38.25 10.26 36.40
N SER A 375 38.33 9.36 37.40
CA SER A 375 38.68 7.96 37.15
C SER A 375 37.75 7.34 36.11
N LEU A 376 38.31 6.63 35.12
CA LEU A 376 37.55 5.99 34.04
C LEU A 376 36.42 5.07 34.57
N PHE A 377 36.62 4.44 35.73
CA PHE A 377 35.61 3.58 36.37
C PHE A 377 34.40 4.36 36.91
N LYS A 378 34.55 5.65 37.23
CA LYS A 378 33.46 6.52 37.71
C LYS A 378 32.63 7.12 36.58
N ILE A 379 33.15 7.18 35.36
CA ILE A 379 32.50 7.84 34.21
C ILE A 379 31.10 7.28 33.90
N PRO A 380 30.87 5.95 33.83
CA PRO A 380 29.53 5.42 33.56
C PRO A 380 28.49 5.84 34.60
N PHE A 381 28.90 5.91 35.88
CA PHE A 381 28.04 6.35 36.98
C PHE A 381 27.74 7.85 36.89
N LEU A 382 28.75 8.66 36.57
CA LEU A 382 28.59 10.09 36.34
C LEU A 382 27.61 10.34 35.20
N VAL A 383 27.83 9.71 34.04
CA VAL A 383 26.94 9.83 32.86
C VAL A 383 25.51 9.40 33.20
N LYS A 384 25.34 8.32 33.98
CA LYS A 384 24.01 7.87 34.43
C LYS A 384 23.34 8.92 35.35
N LYS A 385 24.08 9.52 36.28
CA LYS A 385 23.59 10.57 37.18
C LYS A 385 23.21 11.84 36.43
N VAL A 386 24.08 12.31 35.53
CA VAL A 386 23.81 13.48 34.68
C VAL A 386 22.49 13.31 33.92
N LYS A 387 22.28 12.15 33.27
CA LYS A 387 21.02 11.86 32.53
C LYS A 387 19.80 11.82 33.44
N GLY A 388 19.95 11.25 34.63
CA GLY A 388 18.87 11.16 35.62
C GLY A 388 18.42 12.54 36.10
N GLU A 389 19.35 13.47 36.30
CA GLU A 389 19.03 14.85 36.70
C GLU A 389 18.58 15.72 35.54
N LEU A 390 19.08 15.45 34.34
CA LEU A 390 18.66 16.15 33.13
C LEU A 390 17.16 16.00 32.91
N LYS A 391 16.56 14.86 33.30
CA LYS A 391 15.11 14.62 33.25
C LYS A 391 14.30 15.76 33.85
N ASN A 392 14.74 16.33 34.97
CA ASN A 392 14.03 17.41 35.65
C ASN A 392 14.13 18.75 34.92
N LYS A 393 15.14 18.91 34.06
CA LYS A 393 15.32 20.12 33.25
C LYS A 393 14.67 20.04 31.87
N ILE A 394 14.33 18.83 31.39
CA ILE A 394 13.73 18.62 30.05
C ILE A 394 12.57 19.58 29.72
N PRO A 395 11.62 19.87 30.63
CA PRO A 395 10.52 20.78 30.32
C PRO A 395 10.93 22.23 30.06
N GLU A 396 12.12 22.65 30.53
CA GLU A 396 12.65 24.01 30.37
C GLU A 396 13.54 24.16 29.13
N LEU A 397 14.01 23.04 28.56
CA LEU A 397 14.90 23.05 27.40
C LEU A 397 14.14 23.42 26.13
N LYS A 398 14.81 24.13 25.24
CA LYS A 398 14.26 24.57 23.94
C LYS A 398 14.95 23.84 22.78
N PRO A 399 14.28 23.67 21.64
CA PRO A 399 14.94 23.27 20.41
C PRO A 399 15.94 24.33 19.97
N ILE A 400 17.00 23.90 19.30
CA ILE A 400 17.92 24.82 18.63
C ILE A 400 17.13 25.74 17.68
N PRO A 401 17.34 27.07 17.69
CA PRO A 401 16.60 27.99 16.83
C PRO A 401 16.68 27.59 15.34
N GLY A 402 15.52 27.43 14.70
CA GLY A 402 15.41 27.06 13.28
C GLY A 402 15.45 25.56 12.98
N ILE A 403 15.70 24.69 13.97
CA ILE A 403 15.81 23.24 13.73
C ILE A 403 14.46 22.62 13.36
N LYS A 404 13.36 23.12 13.93
CA LYS A 404 12.02 22.58 13.68
C LYS A 404 11.61 22.76 12.22
N GLU A 405 11.83 23.95 11.68
CA GLU A 405 11.53 24.31 10.30
C GLU A 405 12.37 23.46 9.34
N ALA A 406 13.67 23.28 9.63
CA ALA A 406 14.56 22.44 8.83
C ALA A 406 14.10 20.97 8.82
N LEU A 407 13.72 20.40 9.98
CA LEU A 407 13.24 19.02 10.07
C LEU A 407 11.93 18.79 9.30
N ILE A 408 10.99 19.74 9.37
CA ILE A 408 9.72 19.68 8.62
C ILE A 408 10.00 19.64 7.11
N GLU A 409 10.87 20.52 6.62
CA GLU A 409 11.20 20.61 5.20
C GLU A 409 11.96 19.37 4.71
N LEU A 410 12.89 18.83 5.49
CA LEU A 410 13.57 17.56 5.17
C LEU A 410 12.57 16.40 5.08
N GLN A 411 11.61 16.31 6.00
CA GLN A 411 10.55 15.29 5.92
C GLN A 411 9.68 15.47 4.67
N ALA A 412 9.34 16.71 4.31
CA ALA A 412 8.56 17.03 3.11
C ALA A 412 9.29 16.64 1.82
N GLN A 413 10.63 16.72 1.80
CA GLN A 413 11.47 16.24 0.70
C GLN A 413 11.64 14.71 0.67
N GLY A 414 11.02 13.98 1.59
CA GLY A 414 10.96 12.51 1.60
C GLY A 414 12.08 11.82 2.36
N TYR A 415 12.94 12.58 3.06
CA TYR A 415 13.97 12.01 3.93
C TYR A 415 13.33 11.33 5.14
N LYS A 416 13.92 10.20 5.55
CA LYS A 416 13.61 9.55 6.83
C LYS A 416 14.47 10.15 7.92
N LEU A 417 13.86 10.55 9.03
CA LEU A 417 14.56 11.22 10.12
C LEU A 417 14.66 10.29 11.33
N GLY A 418 15.85 10.21 11.92
CA GLY A 418 16.08 9.39 13.10
C GLY A 418 16.99 10.06 14.11
N ILE A 419 16.93 9.60 15.35
CA ILE A 419 17.80 10.07 16.43
C ILE A 419 18.69 8.93 16.91
N ILE A 420 20.00 9.18 17.04
CA ILE A 420 20.93 8.33 17.78
C ILE A 420 21.60 9.21 18.84
N THR A 421 21.29 8.95 20.10
CA THR A 421 21.83 9.73 21.22
C THR A 421 22.27 8.85 22.38
N SER A 422 23.19 9.37 23.18
CA SER A 422 23.54 8.77 24.47
C SER A 422 22.48 9.06 25.55
N ASN A 423 21.62 10.06 25.38
CA ASN A 423 20.57 10.44 26.34
C ASN A 423 19.57 9.29 26.60
N SER A 424 18.72 9.41 27.62
CA SER A 424 17.70 8.41 27.91
C SER A 424 16.53 8.52 26.92
N GLN A 425 15.86 7.40 26.61
CA GLN A 425 14.69 7.40 25.73
C GLN A 425 13.57 8.29 26.26
N GLU A 426 13.39 8.25 27.59
CA GLU A 426 12.38 9.02 28.31
C GLU A 426 12.59 10.52 28.09
N ASN A 427 13.80 11.02 28.34
CA ASN A 427 14.14 12.43 28.20
C ASN A 427 13.92 12.93 26.77
N VAL A 428 14.38 12.16 25.77
CA VAL A 428 14.23 12.51 24.35
C VAL A 428 12.76 12.55 23.96
N THR A 429 12.00 11.50 24.30
CA THR A 429 10.58 11.39 23.95
C THR A 429 9.76 12.50 24.61
N GLU A 430 10.05 12.83 25.87
CA GLU A 430 9.39 13.91 26.61
C GLU A 430 9.68 15.28 25.97
N PHE A 431 10.95 15.58 25.69
CA PHE A 431 11.34 16.81 25.00
C PHE A 431 10.64 16.97 23.65
N LEU A 432 10.65 15.92 22.83
CA LEU A 432 10.03 15.94 21.50
C LEU A 432 8.51 16.12 21.57
N LYS A 433 7.85 15.60 22.60
CA LYS A 433 6.42 15.80 22.82
C LYS A 433 6.11 17.25 23.22
N ILE A 434 6.81 17.78 24.21
CA ILE A 434 6.63 19.16 24.70
C ILE A 434 6.79 20.18 23.55
N ASN A 435 7.76 19.93 22.67
CA ASN A 435 8.08 20.83 21.56
C ASN A 435 7.36 20.51 20.24
N ASN A 436 6.44 19.55 20.22
CA ASN A 436 5.71 19.09 19.03
C ASN A 436 6.64 18.71 17.86
N LEU A 437 7.60 17.83 18.12
CA LEU A 437 8.57 17.28 17.15
C LEU A 437 8.47 15.76 17.00
N ASN A 438 7.74 15.07 17.89
CA ASN A 438 7.72 13.60 17.95
C ASN A 438 7.22 12.93 16.65
N TYR A 439 6.36 13.59 15.87
CA TYR A 439 5.84 13.05 14.61
C TYR A 439 6.83 13.13 13.44
N LEU A 440 7.94 13.86 13.61
CA LEU A 440 8.94 14.06 12.55
C LEU A 440 9.92 12.89 12.45
N PHE A 441 10.14 12.14 13.53
CA PHE A 441 11.15 11.09 13.60
C PHE A 441 10.55 9.70 13.42
N ASP A 442 11.11 8.94 12.48
CA ASP A 442 10.72 7.55 12.18
C ASP A 442 11.27 6.55 13.20
N PHE A 443 12.38 6.89 13.87
CA PHE A 443 12.99 6.05 14.88
C PHE A 443 13.87 6.83 15.86
N ILE A 444 13.99 6.32 17.08
CA ILE A 444 14.86 6.87 18.14
C ILE A 444 15.63 5.71 18.76
N TYR A 445 16.96 5.80 18.74
CA TYR A 445 17.86 4.89 19.45
C TYR A 445 18.60 5.66 20.56
N SER A 446 18.42 5.23 21.81
CA SER A 446 18.89 5.94 23.00
C SER A 446 19.52 4.99 24.03
N GLY A 447 20.42 5.50 24.89
CA GLY A 447 20.94 4.77 26.06
C GLY A 447 22.47 4.63 26.15
N ILE A 448 22.95 4.06 27.27
CA ILE A 448 24.38 3.73 27.47
C ILE A 448 24.70 2.51 26.61
N THR A 449 25.14 2.74 25.38
CA THR A 449 25.75 1.67 24.61
C THR A 449 27.18 1.48 25.07
N ILE A 450 27.43 0.35 25.72
CA ILE A 450 28.78 -0.13 26.10
C ILE A 450 29.74 -0.12 24.88
N PHE A 451 29.19 -0.14 23.65
CA PHE A 451 29.93 -0.27 22.40
C PHE A 451 29.96 1.00 21.49
N GLY A 452 29.51 2.17 21.98
CA GLY A 452 29.62 3.47 21.27
C GLY A 452 28.74 3.66 20.01
N LYS A 453 28.67 4.90 19.51
CA LYS A 453 27.78 5.31 18.38
C LYS A 453 27.99 4.51 17.09
N LYS A 454 29.24 4.18 16.73
CA LYS A 454 29.58 3.35 15.55
C LYS A 454 28.78 2.05 15.49
N THR A 455 28.67 1.35 16.62
CA THR A 455 28.01 0.04 16.67
C THR A 455 26.52 0.18 16.40
N ILE A 456 25.89 1.24 16.92
CA ILE A 456 24.47 1.54 16.66
C ILE A 456 24.25 1.86 15.18
N ILE A 457 25.10 2.72 14.60
CA ILE A 457 25.04 3.07 13.17
C ILE A 457 25.16 1.80 12.32
N ASN A 458 26.15 0.96 12.57
CA ASN A 458 26.33 -0.29 11.82
C ASN A 458 25.16 -1.27 11.99
N ASN A 459 24.60 -1.36 13.19
CA ASN A 459 23.41 -2.18 13.45
C ASN A 459 22.19 -1.64 12.70
N LEU A 460 22.01 -0.32 12.66
CA LEU A 460 20.96 0.34 11.89
C LEU A 460 21.09 0.04 10.39
N LEU A 461 22.28 0.22 9.83
CA LEU A 461 22.58 -0.06 8.42
C LEU A 461 22.21 -1.50 8.07
N LYS A 462 22.59 -2.47 8.91
CA LYS A 462 22.25 -3.89 8.71
C LYS A 462 20.75 -4.16 8.88
N GLN A 463 20.15 -3.70 9.96
CA GLN A 463 18.74 -3.99 10.30
C GLN A 463 17.78 -3.42 9.26
N LYS A 464 18.07 -2.22 8.75
CA LYS A 464 17.25 -1.53 7.76
C LYS A 464 17.71 -1.74 6.31
N GLN A 465 18.75 -2.55 6.09
CA GLN A 465 19.35 -2.83 4.77
C GLN A 465 19.73 -1.55 4.01
N LEU A 466 20.21 -0.53 4.74
CA LEU A 466 20.62 0.76 4.19
C LEU A 466 22.07 0.69 3.72
N LYS A 467 22.37 1.35 2.59
CA LYS A 467 23.76 1.53 2.17
C LYS A 467 24.36 2.73 2.90
N PRO A 468 25.66 2.70 3.26
CA PRO A 468 26.29 3.81 3.98
C PRO A 468 26.16 5.18 3.27
N GLN A 469 26.20 5.17 1.94
CA GLN A 469 26.03 6.37 1.09
C GLN A 469 24.63 7.00 1.14
N ASP A 470 23.63 6.27 1.63
CA ASP A 470 22.25 6.75 1.77
C ASP A 470 21.98 7.28 3.17
N VAL A 471 22.99 7.31 4.05
CA VAL A 471 22.88 7.72 5.44
C VAL A 471 23.80 8.89 5.74
N ILE A 472 23.25 9.92 6.36
CA ILE A 472 23.96 11.13 6.77
C ILE A 472 23.77 11.31 8.27
N TYR A 473 24.86 11.53 9.00
CA TYR A 473 24.82 11.85 10.43
C TYR A 473 24.98 13.36 10.64
N VAL A 474 24.19 13.94 11.53
CA VAL A 474 24.25 15.34 11.94
C VAL A 474 24.57 15.39 13.42
N GLY A 475 25.67 16.03 13.80
CA GLY A 475 26.12 16.09 15.20
C GLY A 475 27.05 17.27 15.48
N ASP A 476 27.18 17.63 16.74
CA ASP A 476 27.93 18.80 17.22
C ASP A 476 29.22 18.43 17.96
N GLU A 477 29.52 17.13 18.11
CA GLU A 477 30.71 16.65 18.80
C GLU A 477 31.73 15.97 17.85
N THR A 478 33.01 16.08 18.19
CA THR A 478 34.11 15.37 17.47
C THR A 478 33.91 13.85 17.39
N ARG A 479 33.29 13.25 18.41
CA ARG A 479 33.02 11.80 18.46
C ARG A 479 32.01 11.36 17.39
N ASP A 480 31.17 12.28 16.91
CA ASP A 480 30.14 12.00 15.90
C ASP A 480 30.78 11.90 14.53
N ILE A 481 31.72 12.80 14.25
CA ILE A 481 32.58 12.76 13.06
C ILE A 481 33.43 11.46 13.07
N GLU A 482 34.07 11.15 14.20
CA GLU A 482 34.87 9.91 14.34
C GLU A 482 34.01 8.65 14.13
N ALA A 483 32.82 8.59 14.75
CA ALA A 483 31.93 7.45 14.64
C ALA A 483 31.39 7.25 13.22
N SER A 484 30.99 8.35 12.56
CA SER A 484 30.44 8.36 11.20
C SER A 484 31.47 7.92 10.17
N LYS A 485 32.69 8.47 10.24
CA LYS A 485 33.80 8.04 9.38
C LYS A 485 34.14 6.57 9.54
N LYS A 486 34.17 6.06 10.79
CA LYS A 486 34.40 4.64 11.06
C LYS A 486 33.25 3.73 10.61
N ALA A 487 32.05 4.27 10.44
CA ALA A 487 30.90 3.59 9.87
C ALA A 487 30.78 3.79 8.35
N ASN A 488 31.69 4.57 7.75
CA ASN A 488 31.72 4.92 6.33
C ASN A 488 30.44 5.62 5.84
N ILE A 489 29.84 6.45 6.69
CA ILE A 489 28.68 7.29 6.36
C ILE A 489 29.10 8.77 6.32
N GLN A 490 28.36 9.58 5.57
CA GLN A 490 28.58 11.02 5.52
C GLN A 490 28.24 11.68 6.87
N VAL A 491 28.93 12.77 7.20
CA VAL A 491 28.72 13.54 8.43
C VAL A 491 28.69 15.04 8.20
N ILE A 492 27.64 15.67 8.72
CA ILE A 492 27.47 17.11 8.83
C ILE A 492 27.77 17.49 10.28
N ALA A 493 28.85 18.25 10.49
CA ALA A 493 29.17 18.83 11.78
C ALA A 493 28.45 20.18 11.92
N VAL A 494 27.81 20.40 13.07
CA VAL A 494 27.07 21.64 13.37
C VAL A 494 27.78 22.45 14.43
N THR A 495 27.88 23.76 14.23
CA THR A 495 28.71 24.63 15.08
C THR A 495 27.98 25.32 16.23
N TRP A 496 26.66 25.15 16.33
CA TRP A 496 25.84 25.75 17.40
C TRP A 496 25.83 24.94 18.71
N GLY A 497 26.37 23.71 18.70
CA GLY A 497 26.37 22.84 19.87
C GLY A 497 27.60 22.99 20.77
N PHE A 498 28.13 21.86 21.23
CA PHE A 498 29.17 21.80 22.25
C PHE A 498 30.57 22.12 21.70
N ASN A 499 31.09 21.36 20.72
CA ASN A 499 32.46 21.58 20.24
C ASN A 499 32.57 22.85 19.37
N SER A 500 33.74 23.49 19.42
CA SER A 500 34.01 24.70 18.64
C SER A 500 34.17 24.41 17.14
N PRO A 501 33.88 25.40 16.26
CA PRO A 501 34.09 25.25 14.82
C PRO A 501 35.50 24.79 14.46
N GLU A 502 36.52 25.30 15.16
CA GLU A 502 37.93 25.03 14.87
C GLU A 502 38.28 23.55 15.10
N VAL A 503 37.73 22.96 16.16
CA VAL A 503 37.99 21.56 16.51
C VAL A 503 37.17 20.62 15.64
N LEU A 504 35.93 20.97 15.34
CA LEU A 504 35.11 20.22 14.39
C LEU A 504 35.78 20.20 13.00
N ALA A 505 36.22 21.35 12.51
CA ALA A 505 36.93 21.47 11.23
C ALA A 505 38.18 20.59 11.17
N LYS A 506 38.98 20.54 12.24
CA LYS A 506 40.18 19.66 12.33
C LYS A 506 39.87 18.17 12.19
N GLN A 507 38.64 17.75 12.48
CA GLN A 507 38.22 16.36 12.27
C GLN A 507 37.81 16.07 10.82
N ASN A 508 37.85 17.07 9.92
CA ASN A 508 37.51 16.98 8.49
C ASN A 508 36.12 16.36 8.23
N PRO A 509 35.01 16.90 8.76
CA PRO A 509 33.67 16.43 8.41
C PRO A 509 33.38 16.64 6.90
N ASP A 510 32.40 15.93 6.34
CA ASP A 510 32.00 16.13 4.93
C ASP A 510 31.42 17.55 4.74
N TYR A 511 30.67 18.03 5.73
CA TYR A 511 30.16 19.39 5.77
C TYR A 511 30.29 19.96 7.18
N LEU A 512 30.54 21.27 7.26
CA LEU A 512 30.53 22.05 8.50
C LEU A 512 29.57 23.22 8.30
N ILE A 513 28.50 23.30 9.10
CA ILE A 513 27.43 24.28 8.93
C ILE A 513 27.19 25.13 10.18
N HIS A 514 26.63 26.32 9.99
CA HIS A 514 26.51 27.34 11.05
C HIS A 514 25.10 27.62 11.54
N ARG A 515 24.09 27.28 10.75
CA ARG A 515 22.66 27.39 11.13
C ARG A 515 21.85 26.22 10.58
N PRO A 516 20.78 25.78 11.26
CA PRO A 516 19.95 24.66 10.80
C PRO A 516 19.41 24.78 9.38
N SER A 517 19.17 25.99 8.87
CA SER A 517 18.69 26.20 7.49
C SER A 517 19.66 25.70 6.42
N GLU A 518 20.96 25.68 6.71
CA GLU A 518 21.99 25.18 5.78
C GLU A 518 21.90 23.66 5.57
N LEU A 519 21.20 22.92 6.45
CA LEU A 519 20.90 21.50 6.21
C LEU A 519 20.21 21.30 4.86
N LEU A 520 19.34 22.21 4.44
CA LEU A 520 18.63 22.11 3.16
C LEU A 520 19.53 22.44 1.96
N GLU A 521 20.63 23.15 2.19
CA GLU A 521 21.57 23.55 1.13
C GLU A 521 22.55 22.41 0.83
N VAL A 522 23.09 21.78 1.88
CA VAL A 522 24.06 20.68 1.74
C VAL A 522 23.41 19.35 1.37
N MET A 523 22.09 19.25 1.47
CA MET A 523 21.34 18.02 1.20
C MET A 523 20.74 17.94 -0.22
N LYS A 524 20.83 19.02 -0.99
CA LYS A 524 20.53 19.05 -2.44
C LYS A 524 21.60 18.29 -3.21
#